data_AF-A0A380LQC8-F1
#
_entry.id   AF-A0A380LQC8-F1
#
_cell.length_a   1.000
_cell.length_b   1.000
_cell.length_c   1.000
_cell.angle_alpha   90.00
_cell.angle_beta   90.00
_cell.angle_gamma   90.00
#
_symmetry.space_group_name_H-M   'P 1'
#
loop_
_entity.id
_entity.type
_entity.pdbx_description
1 polymer ?
#
loop_
_entity_poly.entity_id
_entity_poly.type
_entity_poly.pdbx_seq_one_letter_code
_entity_poly.pdbx_strand_id
1 'polypeptide(L)' 'MNMLPNYILAFILFVFLIYSGIHIQKAKIQNTFLYGLAILITLLLLGMSLYGIFHSMSLGQVQSILENHFS' A
#
# COMPACT_ATOMS: atom_id res chain seq x y z
N MET A 1 8.75 19.35 -4.46
CA MET A 1 8.67 18.06 -3.74
C MET A 1 8.31 16.98 -4.75
N ASN A 2 9.12 15.93 -4.88
CA ASN A 2 8.84 14.89 -5.88
C ASN A 2 7.78 13.92 -5.32
N MET A 3 6.53 14.07 -5.76
CA MET A 3 5.40 13.21 -5.35
C MET A 3 5.14 12.07 -6.32
N LEU A 4 5.90 12.02 -7.42
CA LEU A 4 5.88 10.94 -8.40
C LEU A 4 5.94 9.55 -7.74
N PRO A 5 6.76 9.30 -6.69
CA PRO A 5 6.79 8.00 -6.04
C PRO A 5 5.44 7.60 -5.43
N ASN A 6 4.68 8.53 -4.82
CA ASN A 6 3.39 8.23 -4.21
C ASN A 6 2.37 7.81 -5.27
N TYR A 7 2.33 8.51 -6.42
CA TYR A 7 1.40 8.19 -7.50
C TYR A 7 1.73 6.84 -8.15
N ILE A 8 3.02 6.55 -8.38
CA ILE A 8 3.46 5.27 -8.93
C ILE A 8 3.11 4.13 -7.98
N LEU A 9 3.41 4.26 -6.68
CA LEU A 9 3.07 3.26 -5.68
C LEU A 9 1.56 3.06 -5.57
N ALA A 10 0.79 4.14 -5.49
CA ALA A 10 -0.67 4.05 -5.41
C ALA A 10 -1.24 3.29 -6.61
N PHE A 11 -0.75 3.56 -7.83
CA PHE A 11 -1.20 2.85 -9.02
C PHE A 11 -0.85 1.36 -9.01
N ILE A 12 0.40 1.01 -8.69
CA ILE A 12 0.85 -0.39 -8.64
C ILE A 12 0.07 -1.18 -7.58
N LEU A 13 -0.10 -0.62 -6.39
CA LEU A 13 -0.82 -1.26 -5.28
C LEU A 13 -2.31 -1.41 -5.61
N PHE A 14 -2.90 -0.43 -6.29
CA PHE A 14 -4.29 -0.52 -6.76
C PHE A 14 -4.49 -1.66 -7.77
N VAL A 15 -3.61 -1.76 -8.77
CA VAL A 15 -3.65 -2.87 -9.75
C VAL A 15 -3.43 -4.22 -9.06
N PHE A 16 -2.50 -4.28 -8.10
CA PHE A 16 -2.27 -5.49 -7.30
C PHE A 16 -3.50 -5.91 -6.51
N LEU A 17 -4.23 -4.98 -5.87
CA LEU A 17 -5.46 -5.29 -5.14
C LEU A 17 -6.56 -5.84 -6.04
N ILE A 18 -6.74 -5.27 -7.24
CA ILE A 18 -7.70 -5.77 -8.23
C ILE A 18 -7.33 -7.20 -8.64
N TYR A 19 -6.07 -7.41 -9.03
CA TYR A 19 -5.57 -8.73 -9.42
C TYR A 19 -5.75 -9.75 -8.29
N SER A 20 -5.42 -9.33 -7.07
CA SER A 20 -5.52 -10.14 -5.87
C SER A 20 -6.96 -10.58 -5.60
N GLY A 21 -7.93 -9.66 -5.67
CA GLY A 21 -9.35 -9.98 -5.49
C GLY A 21 -9.88 -11.01 -6.50
N ILE A 22 -9.48 -10.89 -7.77
CA ILE A 22 -9.84 -11.85 -8.82
C ILE A 22 -9.20 -13.22 -8.56
N HIS A 23 -7.95 -13.24 -8.10
CA HIS A 23 -7.20 -14.47 -7.90
C HIS A 23 -7.64 -15.24 -6.64
N ILE A 24 -8.05 -14.54 -5.57
CA ILE A 24 -8.62 -15.15 -4.35
C ILE A 24 -9.86 -15.97 -4.68
N GLN A 25 -10.73 -15.45 -5.54
CA GLN A 25 -11.98 -16.13 -5.90
C GLN A 25 -11.74 -17.41 -6.72
N LYS A 26 -10.61 -17.50 -7.44
CA LYS A 26 -10.30 -18.61 -8.36
C LYS A 26 -9.34 -19.65 -7.79
N ALA A 27 -8.55 -19.31 -6.78
CA ALA A 27 -7.50 -20.20 -6.28
C ALA A 27 -7.83 -20.76 -4.89
N LYS A 28 -7.66 -22.07 -4.72
CA LYS A 28 -7.37 -22.66 -3.41
C LYS A 28 -6.00 -22.13 -2.96
N ILE A 29 -5.98 -20.96 -2.34
CA ILE A 29 -4.75 -20.35 -1.83
C ILE A 29 -4.19 -21.31 -0.77
N GLN A 30 -3.12 -22.01 -1.12
CA GLN A 30 -2.46 -22.95 -0.19
C GLN A 30 -1.90 -22.26 1.05
N ASN A 31 -1.64 -20.95 0.97
CA ASN A 31 -1.01 -20.18 2.03
C ASN A 31 -1.79 -18.89 2.33
N THR A 32 -3.02 -19.06 2.82
CA THR A 32 -3.97 -17.98 3.13
C THR A 32 -3.37 -16.93 4.07
N PHE A 33 -2.48 -17.36 4.99
CA PHE A 33 -1.81 -16.45 5.92
C PHE A 33 -0.86 -15.47 5.20
N LEU A 34 0.05 -15.97 4.36
CA LEU A 34 0.96 -15.11 3.59
C LEU A 34 0.20 -14.17 2.65
N TYR A 35 -0.89 -14.67 2.07
CA TYR A 35 -1.73 -13.89 1.19
C TYR A 35 -2.46 -12.76 1.94
N GLY A 36 -3.02 -13.07 3.11
CA GLY A 36 -3.62 -12.07 3.99
C GLY A 36 -2.60 -11.02 4.45
N LEU A 37 -1.37 -11.44 4.77
CA LEU A 37 -0.28 -10.54 5.13
C LEU A 37 0.09 -9.60 3.97
N ALA A 38 0.18 -10.13 2.74
CA ALA A 38 0.47 -9.32 1.56
C ALA A 38 -0.61 -8.26 1.29
N ILE A 39 -1.90 -8.60 1.47
CA ILE A 39 -3.00 -7.65 1.37
C ILE A 39 -2.90 -6.58 2.47
N LEU A 40 -2.62 -6.99 3.71
CA LEU A 40 -2.48 -6.07 4.84
C LEU A 40 -1.36 -5.03 4.58
N ILE A 41 -0.18 -5.50 4.18
CA ILE A 41 0.96 -4.64 3.84
C ILE A 41 0.61 -3.70 2.68
N THR A 42 -0.09 -4.22 1.67
CA THR A 42 -0.52 -3.43 0.50
C THR A 42 -1.46 -2.30 0.90
N LEU A 43 -2.46 -2.59 1.75
CA LEU A 43 -3.40 -1.57 2.24
C LEU A 43 -2.68 -0.48 3.04
N LEU A 44 -1.69 -0.86 3.84
CA LEU A 44 -0.91 0.07 4.66
C LEU A 44 -0.07 1.01 3.78
N LEU A 45 0.66 0.46 2.80
CA LEU A 45 1.42 1.24 1.82
C LEU A 45 0.53 2.14 0.95
N LEU A 46 -0.66 1.67 0.58
CA LEU A 46 -1.64 2.44 -0.17
C LEU A 46 -2.12 3.63 0.68
N GLY A 47 -2.44 3.39 1.95
CA GLY A 47 -2.82 4.42 2.92
C GLY A 47 -1.75 5.51 3.05
N MET A 48 -0.49 5.14 3.21
CA MET A 48 0.62 6.10 3.27
C MET A 48 0.78 6.89 1.97
N SER A 49 0.66 6.22 0.81
CA SER A 49 0.75 6.88 -0.49
C SER A 49 -0.40 7.87 -0.71
N LEU A 50 -1.64 7.47 -0.40
CA LEU A 50 -2.81 8.33 -0.49
C LEU A 50 -2.74 9.51 0.47
N TYR A 51 -2.35 9.27 1.72
CA TYR A 51 -2.16 10.33 2.73
C TYR A 51 -1.15 11.37 2.23
N GLY A 52 -0.02 10.92 1.68
CA GLY A 52 0.98 11.79 1.08
C GLY A 52 0.46 12.58 -0.13
N ILE A 53 -0.38 11.97 -0.98
CA ILE A 53 -1.03 12.67 -2.09
C ILE A 53 -1.98 13.78 -1.56
N PHE A 54 -2.84 13.47 -0.59
CA PHE A 54 -3.80 14.43 -0.05
C PHE A 54 -3.13 15.60 0.71
N HIS A 55 -2.05 15.32 1.44
CA HIS A 55 -1.35 16.32 2.25
C HIS A 55 -0.15 16.95 1.54
N SER A 56 0.06 16.66 0.26
CA SER A 56 1.20 17.16 -0.49
C SER A 56 2.54 16.83 0.21
N MET A 57 2.69 15.60 0.71
CA MET A 57 3.88 15.09 1.38
C MET A 57 4.53 13.96 0.58
N SER A 58 5.86 13.91 0.51
CA SER A 58 6.54 12.77 -0.09
C SER A 58 6.39 11.52 0.80
N LEU A 59 6.49 10.33 0.21
CA LEU A 59 6.38 9.07 0.96
C LEU A 59 7.32 9.01 2.16
N GLY A 60 8.57 9.47 1.99
CA GLY A 60 9.55 9.52 3.08
C GLY A 60 9.17 10.47 4.22
N GLN A 61 8.45 11.55 3.93
CA GLN A 61 7.92 12.44 4.97
C GLN A 61 6.77 11.78 5.73
N VAL A 62 5.87 11.09 5.02
CA VAL A 62 4.79 10.32 5.65
C VAL A 62 5.35 9.22 6.55
N GLN A 63 6.40 8.53 6.08
CA GLN A 63 7.11 7.52 6.86
C GLN A 63 7.73 8.12 8.13
N SER A 64 8.47 9.22 8.02
CA SER A 64 9.10 9.87 9.17
C SER A 64 8.07 10.34 10.21
N ILE A 65 6.91 10.83 9.77
CA ILE A 65 5.82 11.20 10.68
C ILE A 65 5.29 9.97 11.43
N LEU A 66 5.11 8.85 10.73
CA LEU A 66 4.68 7.59 11.33
C LEU A 66 5.70 7.07 12.35
N GLU A 67 6.99 7.02 11.98
CA GLU A 67 8.06 6.58 12.87
C GLU A 67 8.15 7.46 14.14
N ASN A 68 8.00 8.78 13.99
CA ASN A 68 8.00 9.71 15.12
C ASN A 68 6.73 9.65 15.99
N HIS A 69 5.60 9.16 15.45
CA HIS A 69 4.35 9.06 16.21
C HIS A 69 4.31 7.80 17.10
N PHE A 70 5.03 6.75 16.72
CA PHE A 70 5.10 5.47 17.45
C PHE A 70 6.38 5.30 18.29
N SER A 71 7.28 6.29 18.27
CA SER A 71 8.47 6.36 19.13
C SER A 71 8.18 7.07 20.45
#